data_AF-A0A4Q3UYE9-F1
#
_entry.id   AF-A0A4Q3UYE9-F1
#
_cell.length_a   1.000
_cell.length_b   1.000
_cell.length_c   1.000
_cell.angle_alpha   90.00
_cell.angle_beta   90.00
_cell.angle_gamma   90.00
#
_symmetry.space_group_name_H-M   'P 1'
#
loop_
_entity.id
_entity.type
_entity.pdbx_description
1 polymer ?
#
loop_
_entity_poly.entity_id
_entity_poly.type
_entity_poly.pdbx_seq_one_letter_code
_entity_poly.pdbx_strand_id
1 'polypeptide(L)' 'MTQARPTHIDYAEDEEHILRRLGGAVVALFDTLPEDIQELLVEQATHMIDRHQTVQLKQQIENFIAKKAGG' A
#
# COMPACT_ATOMS: atom_id res chain seq x y z
N MET A 1 -6.62 -3.92 -23.47
CA MET A 1 -5.56 -4.78 -22.94
C MET A 1 -5.58 -4.60 -21.43
N THR A 2 -6.00 -5.59 -20.66
CA THR A 2 -5.97 -5.51 -19.19
C THR A 2 -4.52 -5.67 -18.76
N GLN A 3 -3.85 -4.58 -18.35
CA GLN A 3 -2.54 -4.72 -17.73
C GLN A 3 -2.69 -5.58 -16.48
N ALA A 4 -1.84 -6.61 -16.37
CA ALA A 4 -1.79 -7.45 -15.18
C ALA A 4 -1.38 -6.55 -13.99
N ARG A 5 -2.21 -6.51 -12.95
CA ARG A 5 -1.87 -5.81 -11.71
C ARG A 5 -0.74 -6.58 -11.01
N PRO A 6 0.40 -5.95 -10.70
CA PRO A 6 1.47 -6.62 -9.98
C PRO A 6 0.96 -7.04 -8.60
N THR A 7 1.18 -8.28 -8.20
CA THR A 7 0.75 -8.81 -6.89
C THR A 7 1.91 -9.07 -5.94
N HIS A 8 3.14 -8.88 -6.40
CA HIS A 8 4.36 -8.94 -5.59
C HIS A 8 5.43 -8.06 -6.24
N ILE A 9 6.44 -7.71 -5.44
CA ILE A 9 7.69 -7.12 -5.90
C ILE A 9 8.77 -8.06 -5.36
N ASP A 10 9.71 -8.47 -6.21
CA ASP A 10 10.87 -9.23 -5.76
C ASP A 10 11.85 -8.27 -5.09
N TYR A 11 12.28 -8.60 -3.87
CA TYR A 11 13.29 -7.86 -3.12
C TYR A 11 14.05 -8.81 -2.19
N ALA A 12 15.33 -8.52 -1.96
CA ALA A 12 16.14 -9.22 -0.97
C ALA A 12 15.81 -8.77 0.45
N GLU A 13 16.13 -9.60 1.46
CA GLU A 13 15.84 -9.28 2.87
C GLU A 13 16.49 -7.96 3.31
N ASP A 14 17.70 -7.68 2.83
CA ASP A 14 18.41 -6.43 3.09
C ASP A 14 17.80 -5.22 2.36
N GLU A 15 16.89 -5.42 1.39
CA GLU A 15 16.15 -4.37 0.69
C GLU A 15 14.77 -4.07 1.32
N GLU A 16 14.28 -4.88 2.26
CA GLU A 16 12.96 -4.69 2.89
C GLU A 16 12.80 -3.28 3.50
N HIS A 17 13.91 -2.72 4.00
CA HIS A 17 13.93 -1.37 4.56
C HIS A 17 13.61 -0.27 3.52
N ILE A 18 13.92 -0.50 2.25
CA ILE A 18 13.63 0.42 1.15
C ILE A 18 12.12 0.44 0.90
N LEU A 19 11.50 -0.73 0.80
CA LEU A 19 10.05 -0.84 0.64
C LEU A 19 9.29 -0.21 1.81
N ARG A 20 9.75 -0.43 3.05
CA ARG A 20 9.16 0.22 4.23
C ARG A 20 9.26 1.75 4.18
N ARG A 21 10.38 2.31 3.70
CA ARG A 21 10.55 3.77 3.54
C ARG A 21 9.66 4.33 2.43
N LEU A 22 9.58 3.64 1.30
CA LEU A 22 8.70 4.03 0.18
C LEU A 22 7.23 3.98 0.60
N GLY A 23 6.78 2.88 1.21
CA GLY A 23 5.42 2.76 1.73
C GLY A 23 5.11 3.82 2.80
N GLY A 24 6.06 4.09 3.70
CA GLY A 24 5.92 5.16 4.70
C GLY A 24 5.77 6.55 4.06
N ALA A 25 6.55 6.85 3.03
CA ALA A 25 6.45 8.13 2.30
C ALA A 25 5.11 8.26 1.57
N VAL A 26 4.62 7.19 0.94
CA VAL A 26 3.30 7.16 0.29
C VAL A 26 2.20 7.46 1.30
N VAL A 27 2.24 6.83 2.49
CA VAL A 27 1.26 7.06 3.55
C VAL A 27 1.35 8.49 4.11
N ALA A 28 2.56 9.03 4.28
CA ALA A 28 2.76 10.39 4.78
C ALA A 28 2.28 11.47 3.82
N LEU A 29 2.30 11.19 2.51
CA LEU A 29 1.86 12.10 1.45
C LEU A 29 0.47 11.76 0.93
N PHE A 30 -0.24 10.81 1.55
CA PHE A 30 -1.42 10.18 0.96
C PHE A 30 -2.52 11.20 0.61
N ASP A 31 -2.82 12.12 1.53
CA ASP A 31 -3.85 13.15 1.35
C ASP A 31 -3.49 14.20 0.28
N THR A 32 -2.23 14.23 -0.15
CA THR A 32 -1.76 15.12 -1.24
C THR A 32 -1.93 14.50 -2.63
N LEU A 33 -2.21 13.19 -2.69
CA LEU A 33 -2.42 12.48 -3.93
C LEU A 33 -3.85 12.70 -4.46
N PRO A 34 -4.07 12.70 -5.78
CA PRO A 34 -5.41 12.66 -6.35
C PRO A 34 -6.23 11.47 -5.82
N GLU A 35 -7.54 11.67 -5.64
CA GLU A 35 -8.45 10.68 -5.06
C GLU A 35 -8.46 9.35 -5.83
N ASP A 36 -8.41 9.40 -7.16
CA ASP A 36 -8.31 8.21 -8.03
C ASP A 36 -7.02 7.41 -7.78
N ILE A 37 -5.92 8.11 -7.48
CA ILE A 37 -4.63 7.48 -7.12
C ILE A 37 -4.69 6.90 -5.71
N GLN A 38 -5.34 7.58 -4.77
CA GLN A 38 -5.55 7.05 -3.41
C GLN A 38 -6.35 5.75 -3.45
N GLU A 39 -7.47 5.74 -4.18
CA GLU A 39 -8.31 4.54 -4.37
C GLU A 39 -7.52 3.41 -5.04
N LEU A 40 -6.76 3.72 -6.10
CA LEU A 40 -5.94 2.74 -6.79
C LEU A 40 -4.86 2.13 -5.89
N LEU A 41 -4.21 2.95 -5.05
CA LEU A 41 -3.19 2.47 -4.11
C LEU A 41 -3.80 1.55 -3.05
N VAL A 42 -4.97 1.90 -2.50
CA VAL A 42 -5.70 1.05 -1.54
C VAL A 42 -6.10 -0.27 -2.20
N GLU A 43 -6.70 -0.21 -3.39
CA GLU A 43 -7.10 -1.40 -4.13
C GLU A 43 -5.88 -2.30 -4.41
N GLN A 44 -4.81 -1.73 -4.95
CA GLN A 44 -3.60 -2.48 -5.27
C GLN A 44 -2.94 -3.09 -4.03
N ALA A 45 -2.93 -2.38 -2.90
CA ALA A 45 -2.39 -2.88 -1.64
C ALA A 45 -3.15 -4.10 -1.11
N THR A 46 -4.46 -4.24 -1.41
CA THR A 46 -5.24 -5.44 -1.04
C THR A 46 -4.89 -6.69 -1.86
N HIS A 47 -4.27 -6.50 -3.03
CA HIS A 47 -3.85 -7.58 -3.92
C HIS A 47 -2.38 -7.95 -3.77
N MET A 48 -1.60 -7.14 -3.05
CA MET A 48 -0.20 -7.44 -2.77
C MET A 48 -0.11 -8.64 -1.82
N ILE A 49 0.59 -9.67 -2.26
CA ILE A 49 0.86 -10.87 -1.49
C ILE A 49 1.82 -10.49 -0.36
N ASP A 50 1.36 -10.70 0.86
CA ASP A 50 2.18 -10.60 2.07
C ASP A 50 2.18 -11.94 2.81
N ARG A 51 3.20 -12.15 3.63
CA ARG A 51 3.30 -13.31 4.53
C ARG A 51 2.17 -13.36 5.56
N HIS A 52 1.52 -12.23 5.87
CA HIS A 52 0.40 -12.15 6.80
C HIS A 52 -0.94 -12.16 6.06
N GLN A 53 -1.66 -13.28 6.16
CA GLN A 53 -3.06 -13.33 5.73
C GLN A 53 -3.96 -12.67 6.78
N THR A 54 -4.85 -11.80 6.34
CA THR A 54 -5.79 -11.10 7.22
C THR A 54 -7.17 -11.01 6.59
N VAL A 55 -8.20 -11.10 7.41
CA VAL A 55 -9.59 -10.87 6.97
C VAL A 55 -9.85 -9.36 7.01
N GLN A 56 -10.58 -8.83 6.02
CA GLN A 56 -10.88 -7.40 5.91
C GLN A 56 -9.65 -6.49 5.71
N LEU A 57 -8.63 -6.96 4.98
CA LEU A 57 -7.38 -6.21 4.71
C LEU A 57 -7.64 -4.78 4.21
N LYS A 58 -8.60 -4.59 3.30
CA LYS A 58 -8.98 -3.26 2.78
C LYS A 58 -9.30 -2.28 3.91
N GLN A 59 -10.17 -2.67 4.84
CA GLN A 59 -10.57 -1.82 5.97
C GLN A 59 -9.38 -1.53 6.90
N GLN A 60 -8.47 -2.49 7.09
CA GLN A 60 -7.28 -2.30 7.92
C GLN A 60 -6.33 -1.28 7.29
N ILE A 61 -6.15 -1.32 5.96
CA ILE A 61 -5.36 -0.36 5.21
C ILE A 61 -5.96 1.04 5.31
N GLU A 62 -7.26 1.19 5.03
CA GLU A 62 -7.96 2.47 5.12
C GLU A 62 -7.84 3.09 6.53
N ASN A 63 -8.07 2.29 7.57
CA ASN A 63 -7.92 2.73 8.96
C ASN A 63 -6.48 3.11 9.30
N PHE A 64 -5.50 2.38 8.77
CA PHE A 64 -4.08 2.69 8.97
C PHE A 64 -3.71 4.03 8.33
N ILE A 65 -4.14 4.25 7.09
CA ILE A 65 -3.90 5.51 6.36
C ILE A 65 -4.58 6.67 7.09
N ALA A 66 -5.87 6.56 7.42
CA ALA A 66 -6.61 7.62 8.11
C ALA A 66 -5.95 8.01 9.45
N LYS A 67 -5.38 7.04 10.18
CA LYS A 67 -4.65 7.28 11.43
C LYS A 67 -3.29 7.96 11.24
N LYS A 68 -2.69 7.85 10.05
CA LYS A 68 -1.29 8.24 9.79
C LYS A 68 -1.13 9.44 8.86
N ALA A 69 -2.07 9.68 7.96
CA ALA A 69 -2.07 10.80 7.02
C ALA A 69 -2.62 12.09 7.67
N GLY A 70 -3.56 11.98 8.61
CA GLY A 70 -4.16 13.11 9.33
C GLY A 70 -3.33 13.69 10.49
N GLY A 71 -2.00 13.75 10.34
CA GLY A 71 -1.08 14.35 11.32
C GLY A 71 -0.85 15.84 11.09
#